data_AF-A0A3D0NEX8-F1
#
_entry.id   AF-A0A3D0NEX8-F1
#
_cell.length_a   1.000
_cell.length_b   1.000
_cell.length_c   1.000
_cell.angle_alpha   90.00
_cell.angle_beta   90.00
_cell.angle_gamma   90.00
#
_symmetry.space_group_name_H-M   'P 1'
#
loop_
_entity.id
_entity.type
_entity.pdbx_description
1 polymer ?
#
loop_
_entity_poly.entity_id
_entity_poly.type
_entity_poly.pdbx_seq_one_letter_code
_entity_poly.pdbx_strand_id
1 'polypeptide(L)'
;MQQTLIDIPHEIAGLPLFGFGWALIFWAIFGGVWLTRFYMQSAARKQQGVGHPLVPILVVGLIIAIVIPFIEPTDSEGPTGVKVRGYGFFVLLGVTSGIFIASIQARRQGVHPDVVFTMTLYLFLFGVLGGRLWYVVQKWSEFAVYDGSSVVWGDTIPKVLKFTEGGLVVYGAFVGGLIGCSIFLIRRKLPKLATLDLIVPALAIGMFFGRLGCFMNGCCYGGLCTDETWGVQFPLGSPPYMRHLDQGLLFDTPLAQKGIHAEFQYRDGYRWEGKVVTIEPESVGAASGLEPNNTIIIQMRLL
;
A
#
# COMPACT_ATOMS: atom_id res chain seq x y z
N MET A 1 -6.48 1.66 10.12
CA MET A 1 -6.03 0.27 10.03
C MET A 1 -4.78 0.23 9.19
N GLN A 2 -3.66 0.57 9.81
CA GLN A 2 -2.34 0.23 9.29
C GLN A 2 -1.93 -1.00 10.09
N GLN A 3 -2.53 -2.16 9.80
CA GLN A 3 -2.20 -3.37 10.56
C GLN A 3 -0.70 -3.63 10.37
N THR A 4 0.05 -3.43 11.45
CA THR A 4 1.46 -3.81 11.52
C THR A 4 1.49 -5.32 11.61
N LEU A 5 2.03 -5.97 10.58
CA LEU A 5 2.19 -7.41 10.58
C LEU A 5 3.43 -7.81 11.38
N ILE A 6 4.51 -7.06 11.16
CA ILE A 6 5.81 -7.30 11.77
C ILE A 6 6.28 -5.96 12.31
N ASP A 7 6.55 -5.92 13.60
CA ASP A 7 7.23 -4.80 14.24
C ASP A 7 8.71 -5.16 14.36
N ILE A 8 9.55 -4.42 13.65
CA ILE A 8 11.00 -4.64 13.67
C ILE A 8 11.56 -3.63 14.67
N PRO A 9 12.05 -4.07 15.84
CA PRO A 9 12.57 -3.17 16.86
C PRO A 9 13.81 -2.43 16.34
N HIS A 10 13.99 -1.19 16.81
CA HIS A 10 15.17 -0.38 16.49
C HIS A 10 16.47 -1.06 16.94
N GLU A 11 16.47 -1.71 18.10
CA GLU A 11 17.65 -2.36 18.67
C GLU A 11 17.39 -3.83 19.00
N ILE A 12 18.41 -4.65 18.78
CA ILE A 12 18.47 -6.02 19.27
C ILE A 12 19.77 -6.17 20.05
N ALA A 13 19.66 -6.50 21.34
CA ALA A 13 20.81 -6.70 22.24
C ALA A 13 21.76 -5.48 22.34
N GLY A 14 21.21 -4.26 22.35
CA GLY A 14 21.96 -3.01 22.52
C GLY A 14 22.74 -2.54 21.28
N LEU A 15 22.52 -3.20 20.13
CA LEU A 15 22.98 -2.74 18.82
C LEU A 15 21.78 -2.34 17.97
N PRO A 16 21.87 -1.21 17.24
CA PRO A 16 20.83 -0.82 16.29
C PRO A 16 20.70 -1.89 15.20
N LEU A 17 19.50 -2.04 14.66
CA LEU A 17 19.23 -3.00 13.60
C LEU A 17 19.68 -2.44 12.24
N PHE A 18 19.48 -1.14 12.04
CA PHE A 18 19.84 -0.37 10.85
C PHE A 18 21.09 0.50 11.08
N GLY A 19 21.76 0.94 10.01
CA GLY A 19 22.99 1.74 10.11
C GLY A 19 24.21 0.91 10.51
N PHE A 20 24.97 1.37 11.51
CA PHE A 20 26.11 0.63 12.09
C PHE A 20 25.64 -0.44 13.06
N GLY A 21 24.86 -1.38 12.51
CA GLY A 21 24.05 -2.31 13.26
C GLY A 21 24.08 -3.73 12.72
N TRP A 22 23.12 -4.55 13.17
CA TRP A 22 23.00 -5.95 12.74
C TRP A 22 22.91 -6.11 11.23
N ALA A 23 22.14 -5.28 10.51
CA ALA A 23 22.00 -5.36 9.06
C ALA A 23 23.35 -5.24 8.32
N LEU A 24 24.24 -4.37 8.80
CA LEU A 24 25.56 -4.18 8.21
C LEU A 24 26.51 -5.34 8.54
N ILE A 25 26.41 -5.91 9.75
CA ILE A 25 27.17 -7.11 10.14
C ILE A 25 26.75 -8.30 9.26
N PHE A 26 25.44 -8.54 9.11
CA PHE A 26 24.94 -9.60 8.22
C PHE A 26 25.37 -9.38 6.77
N TRP A 27 25.32 -8.15 6.28
CA TRP A 27 25.79 -7.82 4.93
C TRP A 27 27.30 -8.02 4.76
N ALA A 28 28.10 -7.67 5.77
CA ALA A 28 29.55 -7.89 5.74
C ALA A 28 29.90 -9.39 5.73
N ILE A 29 29.20 -10.22 6.52
CA ILE A 29 29.37 -11.68 6.51
C ILE A 29 28.97 -12.26 5.15
N PHE A 30 27.80 -11.89 4.63
CA PHE A 30 27.31 -12.36 3.34
C PHE A 30 28.24 -11.93 2.19
N GLY A 31 28.63 -10.64 2.17
CA GLY A 31 29.58 -10.08 1.22
C GLY A 31 30.93 -10.78 1.28
N GLY A 32 31.42 -11.08 2.49
CA GLY A 32 32.63 -11.86 2.71
C GLY A 32 32.54 -13.27 2.13
N VAL A 33 31.47 -14.02 2.41
CA VAL A 33 31.24 -15.35 1.84
C VAL A 33 31.15 -15.29 0.31
N TRP A 34 30.47 -14.29 -0.24
CA TRP A 34 30.35 -14.11 -1.69
C TRP A 34 31.69 -13.77 -2.35
N LEU A 35 32.47 -12.88 -1.74
CA LEU A 35 33.81 -12.51 -2.19
C LEU A 35 34.75 -13.72 -2.15
N THR A 36 34.72 -14.49 -1.07
CA THR A 36 35.55 -15.70 -0.90
C THR A 36 35.18 -16.75 -1.95
N ARG A 37 33.88 -17.00 -2.17
CA ARG A 37 33.41 -17.90 -3.24
C ARG A 37 33.81 -17.41 -4.63
N PHE A 38 33.75 -16.10 -4.87
CA PHE A 38 34.21 -15.51 -6.12
C PHE A 38 35.69 -15.79 -6.34
N TYR A 39 36.56 -15.52 -5.36
CA TYR A 39 38.00 -15.80 -5.47
C TYR A 39 38.32 -17.28 -5.59
N MET A 40 37.61 -18.16 -4.87
CA MET A 40 37.77 -19.61 -5.00
C MET A 40 37.33 -20.13 -6.39
N GLN A 41 36.37 -19.47 -7.04
CA GLN A 41 35.88 -19.81 -8.38
C GLN A 41 36.52 -18.98 -9.50
N SER A 42 37.40 -18.03 -9.17
CA SER A 42 38.04 -17.12 -10.14
C SER A 42 38.97 -17.84 -11.12
N ALA A 43 39.51 -19.01 -10.76
CA ALA A 43 40.26 -19.85 -11.70
C ALA A 43 39.38 -20.39 -12.84
N ALA A 44 38.08 -20.62 -12.60
CA ALA A 44 37.14 -21.16 -13.58
C ALA A 44 36.37 -20.08 -14.37
N ARG A 45 36.32 -18.83 -13.88
CA ARG A 45 35.49 -17.74 -14.43
C ARG A 45 36.23 -16.62 -15.18
N LYS A 46 37.55 -16.75 -15.36
CA LYS A 46 38.40 -15.73 -16.01
C LYS A 46 37.99 -15.39 -17.46
N GLN A 47 37.10 -16.18 -18.07
CA GLN A 47 36.71 -16.08 -19.48
C GLN A 47 35.34 -15.38 -19.73
N GLN A 48 34.56 -15.05 -18.69
CA GLN A 48 33.18 -14.54 -18.85
C GLN A 48 32.99 -13.03 -18.60
N GLY A 49 34.06 -12.25 -18.39
CA GLY A 49 33.94 -10.78 -18.23
C GLY A 49 33.06 -10.33 -17.06
N VAL A 50 32.89 -11.18 -16.05
CA VAL A 50 32.04 -10.89 -14.89
C VAL A 50 32.74 -9.84 -14.01
N GLY A 51 32.08 -8.71 -13.79
CA GLY A 51 32.60 -7.61 -12.97
C GLY A 51 32.90 -8.03 -11.53
N HIS A 52 33.86 -7.35 -10.90
CA HIS A 52 34.33 -7.68 -9.55
C HIS A 52 33.23 -7.43 -8.49
N PRO A 53 32.88 -8.42 -7.65
CA PRO A 53 31.74 -8.33 -6.72
C PRO A 53 31.96 -7.32 -5.57
N LEU A 54 33.18 -6.87 -5.35
CA LEU A 54 33.50 -5.93 -4.27
C LEU A 54 32.82 -4.56 -4.46
N VAL A 55 32.69 -4.08 -5.69
CA VAL A 55 32.00 -2.80 -5.96
C VAL A 55 30.52 -2.86 -5.54
N PRO A 56 29.70 -3.83 -5.98
CA PRO A 56 28.32 -3.92 -5.52
C PRO A 56 28.21 -4.22 -4.02
N ILE A 57 29.12 -5.00 -3.42
CA ILE A 57 29.14 -5.22 -1.95
C ILE A 57 29.32 -3.90 -1.21
N LEU A 58 30.29 -3.08 -1.61
CA LEU A 58 30.57 -1.79 -0.97
C LEU A 58 29.44 -0.78 -1.19
N VAL A 59 28.87 -0.72 -2.40
CA VAL A 59 27.75 0.17 -2.70
C VAL A 59 26.54 -0.16 -1.84
N VAL A 60 26.16 -1.44 -1.75
CA VAL A 60 25.03 -1.86 -0.91
C VAL A 60 25.35 -1.66 0.57
N GLY A 61 26.58 -1.93 1.01
CA GLY A 61 27.02 -1.67 2.38
C GLY A 61 26.93 -0.19 2.76
N LEU A 62 27.33 0.71 1.86
CA LEU A 62 27.20 2.15 2.02
C LEU A 62 25.73 2.58 2.11
N ILE A 63 24.86 2.02 1.27
CA ILE A 63 23.42 2.29 1.31
C ILE A 63 22.83 1.84 2.66
N ILE A 64 23.19 0.65 3.15
CA ILE A 64 22.72 0.15 4.45
C ILE A 64 23.21 1.05 5.61
N ALA A 65 24.47 1.49 5.55
CA ALA A 65 25.07 2.33 6.58
C ALA A 65 24.49 3.75 6.62
N ILE A 66 24.24 4.34 5.44
CA ILE A 66 23.97 5.77 5.32
C ILE A 66 22.51 6.05 4.96
N VAL A 67 21.89 5.29 4.06
CA VAL A 67 20.56 5.64 3.54
C VAL A 67 19.45 5.08 4.43
N ILE A 68 19.60 3.84 4.90
CA ILE A 68 18.54 3.17 5.68
C ILE A 68 18.24 3.89 7.02
N PRO A 69 19.22 4.40 7.79
CA PRO A 69 18.93 5.15 9.02
C PRO A 69 18.09 6.41 8.79
N PHE A 70 18.20 7.04 7.60
CA PHE A 70 17.38 8.21 7.26
C PHE A 70 15.93 7.85 6.90
N ILE A 71 15.65 6.57 6.66
CA ILE A 71 14.30 6.06 6.33
C ILE A 71 13.60 5.57 7.60
N GLU A 72 14.32 5.39 8.71
CA GLU A 72 13.74 4.96 9.98
C GLU A 72 12.83 6.06 10.55
N PRO A 73 11.56 5.74 10.88
CA PRO A 73 10.66 6.70 11.52
C PRO A 73 11.19 7.10 12.90
N THR A 74 11.30 8.40 13.12
CA THR A 74 11.64 8.98 14.43
C THR A 74 10.41 9.64 15.03
N ASP A 75 10.02 9.22 16.23
CA ASP A 75 9.05 9.94 17.06
C ASP A 75 9.77 10.96 17.95
N SER A 76 9.02 11.73 18.74
CA SER A 76 9.53 12.75 19.66
C SER A 76 10.55 12.25 20.70
N GLU A 77 10.65 10.93 20.92
CA GLU A 77 11.58 10.29 21.86
C GLU A 77 12.73 9.52 21.18
N GLY A 78 12.79 9.48 19.85
CA GLY A 78 13.85 8.81 19.09
C GLY A 78 13.37 7.82 18.03
N PRO A 79 14.28 7.00 17.46
CA PRO A 79 13.93 6.00 16.44
C PRO A 79 13.10 4.87 17.05
N THR A 80 11.91 4.62 16.49
CA THR A 80 10.95 3.66 17.07
C THR A 80 11.00 2.26 16.44
N GLY A 81 11.86 2.03 15.44
CA GLY A 81 11.82 0.84 14.59
C GLY A 81 10.89 0.97 13.39
N VAL A 82 10.90 -0.04 12.53
CA VAL A 82 10.16 -0.03 11.26
C VAL A 82 8.95 -0.95 11.36
N LYS A 83 7.75 -0.33 11.38
CA LYS A 83 6.47 -1.04 11.34
C LYS A 83 6.16 -1.49 9.91
N VAL A 84 6.29 -2.79 9.64
CA VAL A 84 5.94 -3.36 8.34
C VAL A 84 4.42 -3.49 8.24
N ARG A 85 3.83 -2.59 7.45
CA ARG A 85 2.37 -2.57 7.22
C ARG A 85 1.95 -3.72 6.31
N GLY A 86 0.80 -4.31 6.61
CA GLY A 86 0.23 -5.43 5.86
C GLY A 86 0.06 -5.16 4.37
N TYR A 87 -0.39 -3.95 4.00
CA TYR A 87 -0.52 -3.57 2.59
C TYR A 87 0.80 -3.70 1.82
N GLY A 88 1.88 -3.11 2.34
CA GLY A 88 3.19 -3.14 1.67
C GLY A 88 3.75 -4.55 1.57
N PHE A 89 3.59 -5.35 2.63
CA PHE A 89 4.01 -6.76 2.65
C PHE A 89 3.30 -7.59 1.56
N PHE A 90 1.98 -7.50 1.46
CA PHE A 90 1.24 -8.25 0.44
C PHE A 90 1.51 -7.74 -0.98
N VAL A 91 1.71 -6.43 -1.17
CA VAL A 91 2.15 -5.90 -2.47
C VAL A 91 3.52 -6.48 -2.87
N LEU A 92 4.48 -6.53 -1.94
CA LEU A 92 5.79 -7.14 -2.17
C LEU A 92 5.65 -8.63 -2.53
N LEU A 93 4.83 -9.37 -1.79
CA LEU A 93 4.51 -10.77 -2.12
C LEU A 93 3.87 -10.90 -3.51
N GLY A 94 2.95 -10.01 -3.88
CA GLY A 94 2.32 -9.98 -5.20
C GLY A 94 3.32 -9.77 -6.34
N VAL A 95 4.21 -8.80 -6.19
CA VAL A 95 5.25 -8.52 -7.20
C VAL A 95 6.24 -9.68 -7.29
N THR A 96 6.75 -10.18 -6.17
CA THR A 96 7.75 -11.26 -6.16
C THR A 96 7.19 -12.57 -6.70
N SER A 97 5.98 -12.97 -6.28
CA SER A 97 5.30 -14.16 -6.83
C SER A 97 4.93 -14.00 -8.30
N GLY A 98 4.50 -12.80 -8.72
CA GLY A 98 4.22 -12.48 -10.12
C GLY A 98 5.48 -12.63 -11.00
N ILE A 99 6.61 -12.05 -10.58
CA ILE A 99 7.89 -12.19 -11.30
C ILE A 99 8.32 -13.66 -11.38
N PHE A 100 8.18 -14.41 -10.28
CA PHE A 100 8.54 -15.82 -10.22
C PHE A 100 7.74 -16.64 -11.24
N ILE A 101 6.43 -16.44 -11.29
CA ILE A 101 5.54 -17.18 -12.20
C ILE A 101 5.73 -16.76 -13.65
N ALA A 102 5.86 -15.47 -13.92
CA ALA A 102 6.22 -14.97 -15.25
C ALA A 102 7.59 -15.53 -15.71
N SER A 103 8.55 -15.69 -14.81
CA SER A 103 9.87 -16.27 -15.13
C SER A 103 9.78 -17.76 -15.46
N ILE A 104 8.95 -18.53 -14.75
CA ILE A 104 8.69 -19.94 -15.06
C ILE A 104 8.02 -20.04 -16.43
N GLN A 105 7.01 -19.20 -16.69
CA GLN A 105 6.27 -19.20 -17.95
C GLN A 105 7.16 -18.79 -19.12
N ALA A 106 8.03 -17.79 -18.93
CA ALA A 106 9.03 -17.39 -19.91
C ALA A 106 9.95 -18.54 -20.29
N ARG A 107 10.50 -19.27 -19.31
CA ARG A 107 11.35 -20.44 -19.59
C ARG A 107 10.62 -21.52 -20.38
N ARG A 108 9.34 -21.78 -20.06
CA ARG A 108 8.51 -22.75 -20.79
C ARG A 108 8.28 -22.36 -22.25
N GLN A 109 8.26 -21.07 -22.54
CA GLN A 109 8.09 -20.53 -23.90
C GLN A 109 9.42 -20.24 -24.60
N GLY A 110 10.56 -20.66 -24.03
CA GLY A 110 11.89 -20.42 -24.61
C GLY A 110 12.39 -18.98 -24.51
N VAL A 111 11.74 -18.14 -23.68
CA VAL A 111 12.12 -16.75 -23.44
C VAL A 111 13.09 -16.67 -22.24
N HIS A 112 14.18 -15.91 -22.39
CA HIS A 112 15.14 -15.72 -21.32
C HIS A 112 14.50 -14.95 -20.14
N PRO A 113 14.64 -15.40 -18.88
CA PRO A 113 14.04 -14.74 -17.70
C PRO A 113 14.40 -13.26 -17.55
N ASP A 114 15.59 -12.85 -17.99
CA ASP A 114 16.02 -11.43 -17.95
C ASP A 114 15.07 -10.49 -18.69
N VAL A 115 14.35 -10.99 -19.70
CA VAL A 115 13.30 -10.22 -20.39
C VAL A 115 12.18 -9.88 -19.42
N VAL A 116 11.77 -10.82 -18.55
CA VAL A 116 10.74 -10.62 -17.53
C VAL A 116 11.19 -9.62 -16.49
N PHE A 117 12.42 -9.72 -16.00
CA PHE A 117 12.97 -8.76 -15.05
C PHE A 117 13.04 -7.35 -15.64
N THR A 118 13.56 -7.21 -16.88
CA THR A 118 13.64 -5.91 -17.55
C THR A 118 12.26 -5.32 -17.79
N MET A 119 11.30 -6.15 -18.22
CA MET A 119 9.90 -5.72 -18.41
C MET A 119 9.26 -5.26 -17.11
N THR A 120 9.51 -5.98 -16.02
CA THR A 120 8.98 -5.61 -14.69
C THR A 120 9.52 -4.27 -14.22
N LEU A 121 10.79 -3.97 -14.47
CA LEU A 121 11.36 -2.64 -14.17
C LEU A 121 10.67 -1.53 -14.95
N TYR A 122 10.37 -1.75 -16.24
CA TYR A 122 9.60 -0.80 -17.05
C TYR A 122 8.18 -0.62 -16.50
N LEU A 123 7.47 -1.72 -16.20
CA LEU A 123 6.13 -1.70 -15.61
C LEU A 123 6.11 -0.92 -14.28
N PHE A 124 7.09 -1.16 -13.41
CA PHE A 124 7.19 -0.51 -12.11
C PHE A 124 7.48 0.98 -12.26
N LEU A 125 8.47 1.35 -13.09
CA LEU A 125 8.84 2.75 -13.32
C LEU A 125 7.67 3.56 -13.88
N PHE A 126 7.08 3.10 -14.98
CA PHE A 126 5.96 3.82 -15.60
C PHE A 126 4.68 3.73 -14.78
N GLY A 127 4.47 2.66 -14.01
CA GLY A 127 3.34 2.52 -13.09
C GLY A 127 3.43 3.50 -11.92
N VAL A 128 4.58 3.64 -11.28
CA VAL A 128 4.80 4.62 -10.20
C VAL A 128 4.61 6.04 -10.73
N LEU A 129 5.19 6.36 -11.89
CA LEU A 129 5.03 7.67 -12.54
C LEU A 129 3.57 7.95 -12.90
N GLY A 130 2.88 7.01 -13.55
CA GLY A 130 1.48 7.16 -13.93
C GLY A 130 0.55 7.30 -12.72
N GLY A 131 0.80 6.52 -11.67
CA GLY A 131 0.02 6.59 -10.43
C GLY A 131 0.16 7.93 -9.72
N ARG A 132 1.37 8.49 -9.71
CA ARG A 132 1.62 9.82 -9.15
C ARG A 132 1.01 10.93 -9.99
N LEU A 133 1.19 10.89 -11.31
CA LEU A 133 0.61 11.88 -12.23
C LEU A 133 -0.91 11.92 -12.08
N TRP A 134 -1.57 10.77 -12.03
CA TRP A 134 -3.02 10.72 -11.87
C TRP A 134 -3.48 11.23 -10.51
N TYR A 135 -2.73 10.95 -9.43
CA TYR A 135 -3.01 11.51 -8.11
C TYR A 135 -2.97 13.04 -8.13
N VAL A 136 -1.93 13.61 -8.75
CA VAL A 136 -1.74 15.06 -8.89
C VAL A 136 -2.87 15.69 -9.69
N VAL A 137 -3.31 15.05 -10.78
CA VAL A 137 -4.45 15.51 -11.58
C VAL A 137 -5.74 15.51 -10.76
N GLN A 138 -6.00 14.44 -10.00
CA GLN A 138 -7.22 14.34 -9.18
C GLN A 138 -7.25 15.35 -8.03
N LYS A 139 -6.09 15.62 -7.44
CA LYS A 139 -5.90 16.51 -6.29
C LYS A 139 -5.32 17.86 -6.69
N TRP A 140 -5.54 18.29 -7.94
CA TRP A 140 -4.86 19.45 -8.52
C TRP A 140 -5.01 20.72 -7.68
N SER A 141 -6.20 20.94 -7.09
CA SER A 141 -6.47 22.07 -6.20
C SER A 141 -5.62 22.11 -4.93
N GLU A 142 -5.13 20.97 -4.44
CA GLU A 142 -4.25 20.88 -3.26
C GLU A 142 -2.77 21.07 -3.64
N PHE A 143 -2.41 20.79 -4.89
CA PHE A 143 -1.02 20.86 -5.38
C PHE A 143 -0.68 22.18 -6.07
N ALA A 144 -1.61 22.76 -6.81
CA ALA A 144 -1.40 23.99 -7.55
C ALA A 144 -1.32 25.18 -6.59
N VAL A 145 -0.13 25.78 -6.50
CA VAL A 145 0.06 27.05 -5.80
C VAL A 145 -0.26 28.16 -6.78
N TYR A 146 -1.29 28.93 -6.47
CA TYR A 146 -1.73 30.06 -7.28
C TYR A 146 -1.14 31.35 -6.72
N ASP A 147 -0.56 32.16 -7.60
CA ASP A 147 -0.32 33.59 -7.36
C ASP A 147 -1.24 34.36 -8.32
N GLY A 148 -2.31 34.93 -7.77
CA GLY A 148 -3.44 35.45 -8.54
C GLY A 148 -4.12 34.37 -9.40
N SER A 149 -4.24 34.62 -10.71
CA SER A 149 -4.84 33.69 -11.68
C SER A 149 -3.81 32.77 -12.39
N SER A 150 -2.54 32.83 -11.99
CA SER A 150 -1.44 32.06 -12.59
C SER A 150 -0.87 31.02 -11.64
N VAL A 151 -0.52 29.85 -12.17
CA VAL A 151 0.13 28.77 -11.41
C VAL A 151 1.61 29.06 -11.27
N VAL A 152 2.11 29.09 -10.03
CA VAL A 152 3.53 29.21 -9.74
C VAL A 152 4.18 27.83 -9.85
N TRP A 153 4.77 27.56 -11.02
CA TRP A 153 5.41 26.28 -11.31
C TRP A 153 6.63 25.99 -10.41
N GLY A 154 7.33 27.04 -9.97
CA GLY A 154 8.52 26.94 -9.09
C GLY A 154 8.25 26.23 -7.77
N ASP A 155 7.08 26.45 -7.17
CA ASP A 155 6.67 25.82 -5.90
C ASP A 155 5.80 24.57 -6.10
N THR A 156 5.13 24.48 -7.25
CA THR A 156 4.24 23.36 -7.58
C THR A 156 5.04 22.10 -7.95
N ILE A 157 6.12 22.22 -8.73
CA ILE A 157 6.93 21.06 -9.18
C ILE A 157 7.57 20.29 -8.00
N PRO A 158 8.22 20.94 -7.02
CA PRO A 158 8.76 20.24 -5.86
C PRO A 158 7.69 19.49 -5.07
N LYS A 159 6.49 20.06 -4.88
CA LYS A 159 5.36 19.40 -4.20
C LYS A 159 4.88 18.18 -4.97
N VAL A 160 4.80 18.28 -6.29
CA VAL A 160 4.40 17.18 -7.19
C VAL A 160 5.39 16.02 -7.12
N LEU A 161 6.70 16.31 -7.02
CA LEU A 161 7.77 15.30 -6.98
C LEU A 161 8.05 14.70 -5.60
N LYS A 162 7.39 15.17 -4.53
CA LYS A 162 7.49 14.54 -3.21
C LYS A 162 6.72 13.22 -3.16
N PHE A 163 7.37 12.14 -3.60
CA PHE A 163 6.84 10.78 -3.51
C PHE A 163 6.72 10.26 -2.06
N THR A 164 7.44 10.88 -1.12
CA THR A 164 7.52 10.47 0.29
C THR A 164 6.25 10.77 1.09
N GLU A 165 5.42 11.70 0.63
CA GLU A 165 4.14 12.05 1.28
C GLU A 165 3.01 11.05 0.93
N GLY A 166 3.31 10.02 0.15
CA GLY A 166 2.33 9.04 -0.34
C GLY A 166 1.51 9.58 -1.52
N GLY A 167 0.40 8.92 -1.86
CA GLY A 167 -0.49 9.35 -2.93
C GLY A 167 -0.13 8.79 -4.32
N LEU A 168 -0.46 7.52 -4.53
CA LEU A 168 -0.50 6.91 -5.86
C LEU A 168 -1.92 6.38 -6.11
N VAL A 169 -2.46 6.70 -7.28
CA VAL A 169 -3.76 6.19 -7.70
C VAL A 169 -3.56 4.97 -8.60
N VAL A 170 -4.27 3.89 -8.27
CA VAL A 170 -4.17 2.60 -8.99
C VAL A 170 -4.52 2.75 -10.48
N TYR A 171 -5.51 3.57 -10.83
CA TYR A 171 -5.89 3.83 -12.23
C TYR A 171 -4.73 4.44 -13.03
N GLY A 172 -4.04 5.43 -12.46
CA GLY A 172 -2.85 6.01 -13.06
C GLY A 172 -1.72 5.01 -13.20
N ALA A 173 -1.52 4.15 -12.19
CA ALA A 173 -0.50 3.13 -12.23
C ALA A 173 -0.77 2.05 -13.28
N PHE A 174 -2.04 1.69 -13.47
CA PHE A 174 -2.46 0.74 -14.51
C PHE A 174 -2.20 1.30 -15.92
N VAL A 175 -2.63 2.52 -16.19
CA VAL A 175 -2.39 3.19 -17.49
C VAL A 175 -0.89 3.39 -17.72
N GLY A 176 -0.16 3.86 -16.71
CA GLY A 176 1.30 3.98 -16.78
C GLY A 176 1.99 2.65 -17.07
N GLY A 177 1.60 1.58 -16.37
CA GLY A 177 2.10 0.23 -16.61
C GLY A 177 1.85 -0.25 -18.05
N LEU A 178 0.65 -0.04 -18.60
CA LEU A 178 0.34 -0.37 -19.99
C LEU A 178 1.22 0.38 -20.99
N ILE A 179 1.49 1.67 -20.74
CA ILE A 179 2.41 2.47 -21.56
C ILE A 179 3.83 1.89 -21.47
N GLY A 180 4.31 1.61 -20.26
CA GLY A 180 5.64 1.02 -20.04
C GLY A 180 5.81 -0.34 -20.72
N CYS A 181 4.79 -1.20 -20.63
CA CYS A 181 4.74 -2.49 -21.32
C CYS A 181 4.78 -2.30 -22.85
N SER A 182 3.95 -1.39 -23.38
CA SER A 182 3.90 -1.10 -24.81
C SER A 182 5.24 -0.61 -25.36
N ILE A 183 5.89 0.32 -24.66
CA ILE A 183 7.23 0.83 -25.01
C ILE A 183 8.25 -0.31 -25.01
N PHE A 184 8.21 -1.18 -23.99
CA PHE A 184 9.11 -2.33 -23.89
C PHE A 184 8.94 -3.30 -25.06
N LEU A 185 7.69 -3.67 -25.39
CA LEU A 185 7.37 -4.57 -26.49
C LEU A 185 7.85 -4.01 -27.84
N ILE A 186 7.64 -2.71 -28.08
CA ILE A 186 8.08 -2.04 -29.31
C ILE A 186 9.61 -2.04 -29.40
N ARG A 187 10.30 -1.69 -28.31
CA ARG A 187 11.78 -1.62 -28.29
C ARG A 187 12.45 -2.97 -28.45
N ARG A 188 11.88 -4.02 -27.86
CA ARG A 188 12.42 -5.38 -27.94
C ARG A 188 11.91 -6.19 -29.13
N LYS A 189 11.00 -5.62 -29.94
CA LYS A 189 10.37 -6.27 -31.11
C LYS A 189 9.78 -7.65 -30.77
N LEU A 190 9.20 -7.78 -29.57
CA LEU A 190 8.60 -9.03 -29.10
C LEU A 190 7.18 -9.20 -29.64
N PRO A 191 6.72 -10.45 -29.86
CA PRO A 191 5.34 -10.72 -30.24
C PRO A 191 4.40 -10.27 -29.12
N LYS A 192 3.57 -9.26 -29.43
CA LYS A 192 2.72 -8.56 -28.43
C LYS A 192 1.78 -9.53 -27.72
N LEU A 193 0.99 -10.30 -28.48
CA LEU A 193 -0.02 -11.22 -27.92
C LEU A 193 0.62 -12.32 -27.07
N ALA A 194 1.66 -12.99 -27.59
CA ALA A 194 2.35 -14.02 -26.83
C ALA A 194 2.98 -13.50 -25.54
N THR A 195 3.50 -12.26 -25.55
CA THR A 195 4.04 -11.64 -24.33
C THR A 195 2.93 -11.27 -23.35
N LEU A 196 1.77 -10.83 -23.83
CA LEU A 196 0.59 -10.58 -22.98
C LEU A 196 0.10 -11.88 -22.33
N ASP A 197 -0.01 -12.97 -23.10
CA ASP A 197 -0.39 -14.29 -22.58
C ASP A 197 0.58 -14.81 -21.51
N LEU A 198 1.87 -14.48 -21.65
CA LEU A 198 2.90 -14.81 -20.66
C LEU A 198 2.68 -14.06 -19.33
N ILE A 199 2.28 -12.79 -19.37
CA ILE A 199 2.16 -11.96 -18.15
C ILE A 199 0.80 -12.05 -17.46
N VAL A 200 -0.26 -12.42 -18.16
CA VAL A 200 -1.63 -12.47 -17.59
C VAL A 200 -1.71 -13.28 -16.29
N PRO A 201 -1.13 -14.48 -16.17
CA PRO A 201 -1.15 -15.24 -14.91
C PRO A 201 -0.44 -14.51 -13.77
N ALA A 202 0.67 -13.83 -14.06
CA ALA A 202 1.39 -13.04 -13.07
C ALA A 202 0.59 -11.84 -12.59
N LEU A 203 -0.16 -11.17 -13.49
CA LEU A 203 -1.06 -10.07 -13.14
C LEU A 203 -2.19 -10.53 -12.23
N ALA A 204 -2.79 -11.69 -12.50
CA ALA A 204 -3.86 -12.25 -11.66
C ALA A 204 -3.39 -12.49 -10.22
N ILE A 205 -2.18 -13.00 -10.05
CA ILE A 205 -1.60 -13.26 -8.72
C ILE A 205 -1.21 -11.96 -8.02
N GLY A 206 -0.65 -11.00 -8.75
CA GLY A 206 -0.44 -9.65 -8.24
C GLY A 206 -1.74 -9.03 -7.73
N MET A 207 -2.85 -9.21 -8.46
CA MET A 207 -4.17 -8.70 -8.07
C MET A 207 -4.73 -9.41 -6.82
N PHE A 208 -4.55 -10.73 -6.73
CA PHE A 208 -4.94 -11.52 -5.55
C PHE A 208 -4.28 -10.98 -4.28
N PHE A 209 -2.95 -10.87 -4.29
CA PHE A 209 -2.23 -10.32 -3.14
C PHE A 209 -2.51 -8.84 -2.92
N GLY A 210 -2.72 -8.05 -3.98
CA GLY A 210 -3.16 -6.67 -3.87
C GLY A 210 -4.49 -6.53 -3.13
N ARG A 211 -5.46 -7.41 -3.39
CA ARG A 211 -6.75 -7.42 -2.67
C ARG A 211 -6.61 -7.84 -1.21
N LEU A 212 -5.75 -8.80 -0.90
CA LEU A 212 -5.40 -9.12 0.49
C LEU A 212 -4.76 -7.91 1.19
N GLY A 213 -3.86 -7.20 0.50
CA GLY A 213 -3.30 -5.95 1.01
C GLY A 213 -4.36 -4.90 1.29
N CYS A 214 -5.31 -4.69 0.38
CA CYS A 214 -6.42 -3.74 0.57
C CYS A 214 -7.33 -4.13 1.74
N PHE A 215 -7.58 -5.43 1.93
CA PHE A 215 -8.33 -5.97 3.06
C PHE A 215 -7.64 -5.66 4.39
N MET A 216 -6.34 -5.94 4.50
CA MET A 216 -5.52 -5.63 5.69
C MET A 216 -5.37 -4.13 5.97
N ASN A 217 -5.54 -3.29 4.94
CA ASN A 217 -5.56 -1.84 5.07
C ASN A 217 -6.95 -1.28 5.40
N GLY A 218 -8.01 -2.09 5.22
CA GLY A 218 -9.40 -1.68 5.38
C GLY A 218 -9.90 -0.67 4.32
N CYS A 219 -9.25 -0.57 3.16
CA CYS A 219 -9.60 0.46 2.17
C CYS A 219 -10.59 0.00 1.09
N CYS A 220 -10.85 -1.30 0.96
CA CYS A 220 -11.75 -1.86 -0.05
C CYS A 220 -12.67 -2.92 0.55
N TYR A 221 -13.58 -2.49 1.42
CA TYR A 221 -14.59 -3.33 2.03
C TYR A 221 -15.90 -3.29 1.21
N GLY A 222 -16.79 -4.26 1.46
CA GLY A 222 -18.11 -4.35 0.81
C GLY A 222 -19.16 -3.46 1.47
N GLY A 223 -20.43 -3.77 1.25
CA GLY A 223 -21.53 -3.14 2.01
C GLY A 223 -21.63 -3.65 3.44
N LEU A 224 -22.59 -3.11 4.19
CA LEU A 224 -22.99 -3.66 5.48
C LEU A 224 -23.47 -5.11 5.28
N CYS A 225 -22.93 -6.01 6.09
CA CYS A 225 -23.37 -7.39 6.16
C CYS A 225 -24.22 -7.54 7.42
N THR A 226 -25.51 -7.82 7.26
CA THR A 226 -26.41 -8.17 8.37
C THR A 226 -26.25 -9.62 8.80
N ASP A 227 -25.66 -10.46 7.95
CA ASP A 227 -25.42 -11.87 8.24
C ASP A 227 -24.10 -12.04 9.00
N GLU A 228 -24.17 -12.58 10.22
CA GLU A 228 -23.01 -12.80 11.09
C GLU A 228 -22.05 -13.89 10.58
N THR A 229 -22.49 -14.72 9.61
CA THR A 229 -21.74 -15.90 9.16
C THR A 229 -20.62 -15.58 8.16
N TRP A 230 -20.74 -14.50 7.38
CA TRP A 230 -19.79 -14.11 6.32
C TRP A 230 -19.28 -12.68 6.50
N GLY A 231 -19.83 -11.96 7.49
CA GLY A 231 -19.43 -10.60 7.84
C GLY A 231 -18.05 -10.56 8.48
N VAL A 232 -17.25 -9.58 8.08
CA VAL A 232 -15.96 -9.28 8.73
C VAL A 232 -16.11 -8.00 9.54
N GLN A 233 -15.85 -8.08 10.85
CA GLN A 233 -15.83 -6.90 11.70
C GLN A 233 -14.45 -6.24 11.67
N PHE A 234 -14.42 -4.97 11.29
CA PHE A 234 -13.20 -4.18 11.35
C PHE A 234 -13.05 -3.54 12.75
N PRO A 235 -11.83 -3.52 13.33
CA PRO A 235 -11.54 -2.91 14.62
C PRO A 235 -11.89 -1.43 14.70
N LEU A 236 -12.11 -0.96 15.93
CA LEU A 236 -12.31 0.44 16.29
C LEU A 236 -11.18 1.32 15.71
N GLY A 237 -11.52 2.51 15.21
CA GLY A 237 -10.54 3.43 14.63
C GLY A 237 -10.02 3.05 13.24
N SER A 238 -10.51 1.96 12.65
CA SER A 238 -10.22 1.64 11.25
C SER A 238 -10.96 2.60 10.29
N PRO A 239 -10.43 2.86 9.06
CA PRO A 239 -11.16 3.60 8.03
C PRO A 239 -12.60 3.13 7.77
N PRO A 240 -12.91 1.81 7.68
CA PRO A 240 -14.28 1.35 7.52
C PRO A 240 -15.13 1.67 8.75
N TYR A 241 -14.58 1.49 9.95
CA TYR A 241 -15.28 1.83 11.19
C TYR A 241 -15.62 3.33 11.24
N MET A 242 -14.64 4.20 10.97
CA MET A 242 -14.85 5.65 10.95
C MET A 242 -15.84 6.06 9.87
N ARG A 243 -15.79 5.44 8.69
CA ARG A 243 -16.73 5.72 7.62
C ARG A 243 -18.16 5.27 7.95
N HIS A 244 -18.33 4.10 8.56
CA HIS A 244 -19.65 3.67 9.03
C HIS A 244 -20.17 4.57 10.16
N LEU A 245 -19.29 5.05 11.02
CA LEU A 245 -19.62 6.00 12.08
C LEU A 245 -20.08 7.34 11.46
N ASP A 246 -19.32 7.91 10.52
CA ASP A 246 -19.66 9.16 9.83
C ASP A 246 -20.99 9.06 9.08
N GLN A 247 -21.28 7.89 8.50
CA GLN A 247 -22.53 7.61 7.79
C GLN A 247 -23.70 7.24 8.73
N GLY A 248 -23.49 7.17 10.05
CA GLY A 248 -24.52 6.83 11.04
C GLY A 248 -24.91 5.35 11.07
N LEU A 249 -24.28 4.51 10.25
CA LEU A 249 -24.62 3.10 10.04
C LEU A 249 -24.35 2.20 11.26
N LEU A 250 -23.56 2.68 12.23
CA LEU A 250 -23.28 1.97 13.47
C LEU A 250 -24.37 2.14 14.53
N PHE A 251 -25.29 3.11 14.35
CA PHE A 251 -26.37 3.39 15.30
C PHE A 251 -27.65 2.63 14.98
N ASP A 252 -27.83 2.21 13.72
CA ASP A 252 -29.03 1.52 13.26
C ASP A 252 -29.24 0.19 13.99
N THR A 253 -28.21 -0.63 14.20
CA THR A 253 -28.39 -1.95 14.85
C THR A 253 -28.84 -1.83 16.32
N PRO A 254 -28.20 -1.01 17.17
CA PRO A 254 -28.65 -0.80 18.55
C PRO A 254 -30.03 -0.13 18.67
N LEU A 255 -30.42 0.69 17.69
CA LEU A 255 -31.72 1.37 17.67
C LEU A 255 -32.83 0.47 17.14
N ALA A 256 -32.56 -0.31 16.10
CA ALA A 256 -33.47 -1.34 15.60
C ALA A 256 -33.78 -2.39 16.66
N GLN A 257 -32.80 -2.79 17.49
CA GLN A 257 -33.05 -3.64 18.67
C GLN A 257 -34.01 -3.00 19.69
N LYS A 258 -34.13 -1.67 19.69
CA LYS A 258 -35.10 -0.90 20.50
C LYS A 258 -36.38 -0.58 19.71
N GLY A 259 -36.53 -1.07 18.49
CA GLY A 259 -37.66 -0.81 17.59
C GLY A 259 -37.67 0.61 16.99
N ILE A 260 -36.52 1.30 16.94
CA ILE A 260 -36.38 2.66 16.42
C ILE A 260 -35.64 2.61 15.08
N HIS A 261 -36.27 3.09 14.01
CA HIS A 261 -35.61 3.29 12.72
C HIS A 261 -35.48 4.79 12.45
N ALA A 262 -34.24 5.27 12.27
CA ALA A 262 -33.95 6.68 12.10
C ALA A 262 -32.93 6.92 10.98
N GLU A 263 -33.07 8.01 10.25
CA GLU A 263 -32.09 8.46 9.26
C GLU A 263 -31.14 9.48 9.89
N PHE A 264 -29.84 9.21 9.84
CA PHE A 264 -28.81 10.03 10.47
C PHE A 264 -28.12 10.97 9.50
N GLN A 265 -27.89 12.21 9.95
CA GLN A 265 -27.00 13.16 9.32
C GLN A 265 -25.88 13.55 10.29
N TYR A 266 -24.64 13.50 9.80
CA TYR A 266 -23.49 14.02 10.54
C TYR A 266 -23.55 15.55 10.56
N ARG A 267 -23.44 16.16 11.75
CA ARG A 267 -23.30 17.61 11.88
C ARG A 267 -21.85 18.02 12.06
N ASP A 268 -21.34 17.88 13.29
CA ASP A 268 -19.95 18.18 13.62
C ASP A 268 -19.58 17.73 15.04
N GLY A 269 -18.30 17.52 15.31
CA GLY A 269 -17.81 17.20 16.66
C GLY A 269 -18.31 15.87 17.26
N TYR A 270 -18.38 14.82 16.44
CA TYR A 270 -18.94 13.51 16.81
C TYR A 270 -20.39 13.57 17.33
N ARG A 271 -21.19 14.44 16.69
CA ARG A 271 -22.62 14.57 16.93
C ARG A 271 -23.39 14.22 15.65
N TRP A 272 -24.30 13.27 15.77
CA TRP A 272 -25.23 12.85 14.73
C TRP A 272 -26.64 13.29 15.11
N GLU A 273 -27.36 13.84 14.13
CA GLU A 273 -28.77 14.16 14.25
C GLU A 273 -29.55 13.13 13.43
N GLY A 274 -30.34 12.31 14.11
CA GLY A 274 -31.21 11.31 13.50
C GLY A 274 -32.66 11.77 13.49
N LYS A 275 -33.35 11.67 12.36
CA LYS A 275 -34.81 11.80 12.32
C LYS A 275 -35.45 10.43 12.37
N VAL A 276 -36.34 10.22 13.33
CA VAL A 276 -37.08 8.96 13.44
C VAL A 276 -38.03 8.83 12.27
N VAL A 277 -37.89 7.76 11.49
CA VAL A 277 -38.73 7.47 10.34
C VAL A 277 -39.91 6.60 10.76
N THR A 278 -39.64 5.51 11.47
CA THR A 278 -40.66 4.58 11.95
C THR A 278 -40.28 4.00 13.31
N ILE A 279 -41.29 3.67 14.10
CA ILE A 279 -41.15 3.02 15.41
C ILE A 279 -42.04 1.78 15.41
N GLU A 280 -41.49 0.65 15.82
CA GLU A 280 -42.27 -0.58 15.96
C GLU A 280 -43.26 -0.46 17.14
N PRO A 281 -44.55 -0.80 16.95
CA PRO A 281 -45.51 -0.81 18.05
C PRO A 281 -45.08 -1.81 19.13
N GLU A 282 -45.26 -1.44 20.41
CA GLU A 282 -44.86 -2.23 21.58
C GLU A 282 -43.34 -2.38 21.83
N SER A 283 -42.50 -1.64 21.12
CA SER A 283 -41.06 -1.60 21.35
C SER A 283 -40.63 -0.70 22.52
N VAL A 284 -39.38 -0.86 22.98
CA VAL A 284 -38.77 0.04 23.99
C VAL A 284 -38.75 1.49 23.50
N GLY A 285 -38.60 1.71 22.18
CA GLY A 285 -38.70 3.01 21.55
C GLY A 285 -40.09 3.63 21.69
N ALA A 286 -41.16 2.86 21.49
CA ALA A 286 -42.54 3.31 21.69
C ALA A 286 -42.82 3.61 23.18
N ALA A 287 -42.30 2.78 24.10
CA ALA A 287 -42.43 3.02 25.54
C ALA A 287 -41.69 4.28 26.03
N SER A 288 -40.72 4.78 25.25
CA SER A 288 -39.97 6.00 25.55
C SER A 288 -40.72 7.28 25.12
N GLY A 289 -41.90 7.17 24.50
CA GLY A 289 -42.69 8.30 24.02
C GLY A 289 -42.11 8.98 22.78
N LEU A 290 -41.24 8.29 22.03
CA LEU A 290 -40.76 8.78 20.74
C LEU A 290 -41.88 8.65 19.71
N GLU A 291 -42.01 9.65 18.84
CA GLU A 291 -42.93 9.66 17.71
C GLU A 291 -42.17 9.74 16.38
N PRO A 292 -42.78 9.31 15.26
CA PRO A 292 -42.22 9.57 13.94
C PRO A 292 -41.95 11.07 13.75
N ASN A 293 -40.84 11.40 13.08
CA ASN A 293 -40.32 12.75 12.86
C ASN A 293 -39.65 13.43 14.08
N ASN A 294 -39.56 12.74 15.23
CA ASN A 294 -38.76 13.24 16.35
C ASN A 294 -37.26 13.27 15.99
N THR A 295 -36.57 14.28 16.49
CA THR A 295 -35.12 14.41 16.36
C THR A 295 -34.41 13.73 17.53
N ILE A 296 -33.54 12.77 17.22
CA ILE A 296 -32.64 12.12 18.17
C ILE A 296 -31.24 12.67 17.95
N ILE A 297 -30.55 13.06 19.02
CA ILE A 297 -29.16 13.49 18.95
C ILE A 297 -28.30 12.41 19.59
N ILE A 298 -27.40 11.83 18.81
CA ILE A 298 -26.39 10.90 19.31
C ILE A 298 -25.07 11.66 19.39
N GLN A 299 -24.48 11.69 20.58
CA GLN A 299 -23.16 12.28 20.79
C GLN A 299 -22.23 11.19 21.31
N MET A 300 -21.18 10.90 20.56
CA MET A 300 -20.18 9.93 21.00
C MET A 300 -19.31 10.58 22.08
N ARG A 301 -19.29 9.99 23.27
CA ARG A 301 -18.32 10.32 24.32
C ARG A 301 -17.06 9.51 24.04
N LEU A 302 -15.98 10.17 23.63
CA LEU A 302 -14.65 9.59 23.68
C LEU A 302 -14.28 9.49 25.17
N LEU A 303 -14.17 8.26 25.67
CA LEU A 303 -13.63 7.94 27.00
C LEU A 303 -12.11 7.82 26.91
#